data_AF-A0A2U1VTQ1-F1
#
_entry.id   AF-A0A2U1VTQ1-F1
#
_cell.length_a   1.000
_cell.length_b   1.000
_cell.length_c   1.000
_cell.angle_alpha   90.00
_cell.angle_beta   90.00
_cell.angle_gamma   90.00
#
_symmetry.space_group_name_H-M   'P 1'
#
loop_
_entity.id
_entity.type
_entity.pdbx_description
1 polymer ?
#
loop_
_entity_poly.entity_id
_entity_poly.type
_entity_poly.pdbx_seq_one_letter_code
_entity_poly.pdbx_strand_id
1 'polypeptide(L)'
;MSRVSVVEESGSFRLVACDGRFAVVEARAGQVFGMPQDRDGGRDGAADSDEGIERVAHWTGEDEARALMRDLVQRGNQLARRML
;
A
#
# COMPACT_ATOMS: atom_id res chain seq x y z
N MET A 1 16.56 -6.57 -12.38
CA MET A 1 15.25 -5.91 -12.17
C MET A 1 14.57 -6.73 -11.10
N SER A 2 14.47 -6.17 -9.91
CA SER A 2 13.78 -6.84 -8.81
C SER A 2 12.29 -6.81 -9.14
N ARG A 3 11.63 -7.97 -9.08
CA ARG A 3 10.23 -8.08 -9.49
C ARG A 3 9.36 -7.83 -8.27
N VAL A 4 8.60 -6.74 -8.30
CA VAL A 4 7.57 -6.48 -7.29
C VAL A 4 6.49 -7.55 -7.41
N SER A 5 6.09 -8.13 -6.28
CA SER A 5 5.01 -9.11 -6.21
C SER A 5 3.93 -8.66 -5.24
N VAL A 6 2.66 -8.77 -5.63
CA VAL A 6 1.54 -8.55 -4.72
C VAL A 6 1.35 -9.80 -3.87
N VAL A 7 1.46 -9.64 -2.55
CA VAL A 7 1.34 -10.71 -1.55
C VAL A 7 -0.10 -10.83 -1.04
N GLU A 8 -0.78 -9.70 -0.88
CA GLU A 8 -2.16 -9.62 -0.37
C GLU A 8 -2.85 -8.38 -0.97
N GLU A 9 -4.14 -8.49 -1.27
CA GLU A 9 -4.97 -7.38 -1.73
C GLU A 9 -6.26 -7.31 -0.89
N SER A 10 -6.67 -6.11 -0.49
CA SER A 10 -7.94 -5.86 0.22
C SER A 10 -8.45 -4.47 -0.10
N GLY A 11 -9.53 -4.40 -0.89
CA GLY A 11 -10.07 -3.13 -1.38
C GLY A 11 -9.06 -2.43 -2.30
N SER A 12 -8.76 -1.17 -2.00
CA SER A 12 -7.72 -0.42 -2.72
C SER A 12 -6.31 -0.64 -2.16
N PHE A 13 -6.12 -1.41 -1.09
CA PHE A 13 -4.79 -1.63 -0.50
C PHE A 13 -4.16 -2.92 -1.01
N ARG A 14 -2.86 -2.85 -1.32
CA ARG A 14 -2.04 -4.01 -1.68
C ARG A 14 -0.81 -4.08 -0.78
N LEU A 15 -0.57 -5.25 -0.21
CA LEU A 15 0.72 -5.62 0.39
C LEU A 15 1.62 -6.14 -0.73
N VAL A 16 2.77 -5.52 -0.91
CA VAL A 16 3.75 -5.88 -1.95
C VAL A 16 5.07 -6.32 -1.33
N ALA A 17 5.80 -7.20 -2.04
CA ALA A 17 7.12 -7.67 -1.67
C ALA A 17 8.14 -7.46 -2.81
N CYS A 18 9.36 -7.09 -2.43
CA CYS A 18 10.51 -6.96 -3.33
C CYS A 18 11.79 -7.26 -2.56
N ASP A 19 12.56 -8.28 -2.99
CA ASP A 19 13.84 -8.69 -2.38
C ASP A 19 13.81 -8.82 -0.84
N GLY A 20 12.77 -9.46 -0.29
CA GLY A 20 12.60 -9.66 1.15
C GLY A 20 12.14 -8.42 1.93
N ARG A 21 11.84 -7.31 1.25
CA ARG A 21 11.23 -6.11 1.82
C ARG A 21 9.75 -6.07 1.48
N PHE A 22 8.95 -5.50 2.36
CA PHE A 22 7.50 -5.43 2.24
C PHE A 22 6.98 -4.01 2.38
N ALA A 23 5.95 -3.65 1.63
CA ALA A 23 5.31 -2.34 1.72
C ALA A 23 3.80 -2.47 1.49
N VAL A 24 3.04 -1.50 1.99
CA VAL A 24 1.63 -1.34 1.63
C VAL A 24 1.51 -0.16 0.67
N VAL A 25 0.73 -0.32 -0.39
CA VAL A 25 0.37 0.74 -1.33
C VAL A 25 -1.13 0.80 -1.51
N GLU A 26 -1.66 1.99 -1.82
CA GLU A 26 -3.04 2.15 -2.27
C GLU A 26 -3.07 2.20 -3.81
N ALA A 27 -3.78 1.28 -4.45
CA ALA A 27 -4.01 1.25 -5.88
C ALA A 27 -5.44 1.73 -6.21
N ARG A 28 -5.55 2.78 -7.02
CA ARG A 28 -6.84 3.30 -7.50
C ARG A 28 -6.67 4.05 -8.83
N ALA A 29 -7.66 3.91 -9.71
CA ALA A 29 -7.71 4.61 -11.00
C ALA A 29 -6.42 4.48 -11.85
N GLY A 30 -5.79 3.29 -11.84
CA GLY A 30 -4.55 3.03 -12.58
C GLY A 30 -3.30 3.70 -12.00
N GLN A 31 -3.40 4.23 -10.78
CA GLN A 31 -2.30 4.82 -10.03
C GLN A 31 -2.06 4.09 -8.72
N VAL A 32 -0.82 4.13 -8.25
CA VAL A 32 -0.40 3.64 -6.93
C VAL A 32 0.10 4.79 -6.08
N PHE A 33 -0.26 4.76 -4.80
CA PHE A 33 0.11 5.76 -3.81
C PHE A 33 0.79 5.06 -2.63
N GLY A 34 1.88 5.65 -2.14
CA GLY A 34 2.51 5.21 -0.90
C GLY A 34 1.63 5.53 0.30
N MET A 35 1.69 4.71 1.35
CA MET A 35 1.00 5.05 2.59
C MET A 35 1.69 6.26 3.27
N PRO A 36 0.94 7.32 3.63
CA PRO A 36 1.52 8.47 4.31
C PRO A 36 1.94 8.06 5.73
N GLN A 37 3.22 8.23 6.05
CA GLN A 37 3.71 7.99 7.41
C GLN A 37 3.46 9.18 8.33
N ASP A 38 3.44 10.41 7.83
CA ASP A 38 3.11 11.59 8.64
C ASP A 38 2.72 12.80 7.76
N ARG A 39 1.93 13.70 8.38
CA ARG A 39 1.24 14.95 7.96
C ARG A 39 1.47 15.65 6.61
N ASP A 40 2.56 15.43 5.87
CA ASP A 40 2.83 16.06 4.58
C ASP A 40 2.66 15.07 3.42
N GLY A 41 1.48 14.43 3.42
CA GLY A 41 1.13 13.27 2.58
C GLY A 41 1.69 13.36 1.16
N GLY A 42 2.48 12.35 0.80
CA GLY A 42 2.98 12.13 -0.55
C GLY A 42 1.82 12.00 -1.52
N ARG A 43 1.43 13.14 -2.10
CA ARG A 43 0.29 13.27 -3.04
C ARG A 43 0.64 12.83 -4.45
N ASP A 44 1.90 12.55 -4.73
CA ASP A 44 2.34 12.16 -6.05
C ASP A 44 2.27 10.64 -6.19
N GLY A 45 1.10 10.17 -6.61
CA GLY A 45 0.94 8.80 -7.06
C GLY A 45 1.77 8.53 -8.32
N ALA A 46 2.13 7.27 -8.53
CA ALA A 46 2.79 6.80 -9.74
C ALA A 46 1.85 5.92 -10.57
N ALA A 47 2.23 5.58 -11.79
CA ALA A 47 1.49 4.59 -12.58
C ALA A 47 1.45 3.24 -11.86
N ASP A 48 0.35 2.49 -11.96
CA ASP A 48 0.24 1.14 -11.42
C ASP A 48 1.11 0.16 -12.23
N SER A 49 2.40 0.14 -11.90
CA SER A 49 3.45 -0.70 -12.48
C SER A 49 4.49 -1.04 -11.42
N ASP A 50 5.33 -2.05 -11.66
CA ASP A 50 6.42 -2.41 -10.74
C ASP A 50 7.32 -1.20 -10.41
N GLU A 51 7.69 -0.41 -11.42
CA GLU A 51 8.48 0.82 -11.25
C GLU A 51 7.73 1.90 -10.44
N GLY A 52 6.43 2.05 -10.71
CA GLY A 52 5.61 3.01 -9.96
C GLY A 52 5.45 2.61 -8.50
N ILE A 53 5.27 1.32 -8.22
CA ILE A 53 5.24 0.78 -6.86
C ILE A 53 6.58 1.02 -6.18
N GLU A 54 7.70 0.69 -6.81
CA GLU A 54 9.04 0.94 -6.24
C GLU A 54 9.26 2.41 -5.87
N ARG A 55 8.75 3.34 -6.69
CA ARG A 55 8.88 4.79 -6.46
C ARG A 55 8.12 5.28 -5.24
N VAL A 56 6.95 4.72 -4.94
CA VAL A 56 6.06 5.20 -3.86
C VAL A 56 6.09 4.31 -2.62
N ALA A 57 6.58 3.08 -2.73
CA ALA A 57 6.58 2.11 -1.65
C ALA A 57 7.51 2.54 -0.52
N HIS A 58 6.96 2.63 0.68
CA HIS A 58 7.74 2.70 1.90
C HIS A 58 8.08 1.27 2.37
N TRP A 59 9.26 0.79 1.97
CA TRP A 59 9.72 -0.57 2.25
C TRP A 59 10.10 -0.77 3.73
N THR A 60 9.58 -1.83 4.32
CA THR A 60 9.73 -2.23 5.73
C THR A 60 9.95 -3.75 5.84
N GLY A 61 9.96 -4.28 7.06
CA GLY A 61 9.87 -5.71 7.32
C GLY A 61 8.45 -6.27 7.13
N GLU A 62 8.33 -7.58 6.95
CA GLU A 62 7.04 -8.24 6.72
C GLU A 62 6.02 -7.97 7.83
N ASP A 63 6.43 -8.11 9.10
CA ASP A 63 5.53 -7.96 10.24
C ASP A 63 4.94 -6.54 10.34
N GLU A 64 5.77 -5.53 10.06
CA GLU A 64 5.37 -4.12 10.06
C GLU A 64 4.39 -3.82 8.92
N ALA A 65 4.72 -4.24 7.69
CA ALA A 65 3.85 -4.07 6.55
C ALA A 65 2.50 -4.79 6.73
N ARG A 66 2.51 -6.00 7.30
CA ARG A 66 1.28 -6.75 7.61
C ARG A 66 0.47 -6.08 8.74
N ALA A 67 1.12 -5.51 9.74
CA ALA A 67 0.44 -4.76 10.79
C ALA A 67 -0.26 -3.52 10.22
N LEU A 68 0.43 -2.78 9.35
CA LEU A 68 -0.13 -1.63 8.65
C LEU A 68 -1.32 -2.02 7.76
N MET A 69 -1.21 -3.09 6.98
CA MET A 69 -2.29 -3.61 6.13
C MET A 69 -3.55 -3.89 6.96
N ARG A 70 -3.41 -4.60 8.10
CA ARG A 70 -4.54 -4.90 8.99
C ARG A 70 -5.20 -3.65 9.55
N ASP A 71 -4.42 -2.66 9.97
CA ASP A 71 -4.96 -1.40 10.50
C ASP A 71 -5.76 -0.64 9.43
N LEU A 72 -5.23 -0.53 8.21
CA LEU A 72 -5.91 0.14 7.08
C LEU A 72 -7.21 -0.56 6.70
N VAL A 73 -7.20 -1.89 6.59
CA VAL A 73 -8.39 -2.69 6.30
C VAL A 73 -9.45 -2.52 7.40
N GLN A 74 -9.04 -2.53 8.68
CA GLN A 74 -9.97 -2.32 9.79
C GLN A 74 -10.58 -0.92 9.78
N ARG A 75 -9.77 0.13 9.54
CA ARG A 75 -10.24 1.51 9.42
C ARG A 75 -11.19 1.69 8.25
N GLY A 76 -10.88 1.14 7.08
CA GLY A 76 -11.75 1.16 5.91
C GLY A 76 -13.11 0.48 6.18
N ASN A 77 -13.08 -0.68 6.84
CA ASN A 77 -14.30 -1.40 7.22
C ASN A 77 -15.15 -0.63 8.25
N GLN A 78 -14.53 0.03 9.22
CA GLN A 78 -15.25 0.88 10.18
C GLN A 78 -15.90 2.09 9.50
N LEU A 79 -15.22 2.71 8.53
CA LEU A 79 -15.77 3.83 7.78
C LEU A 79 -17.00 3.39 6.96
N ALA A 80 -16.89 2.26 6.25
CA ALA A 80 -17.98 1.69 5.46
C ALA A 80 -19.22 1.39 6.30
N ARG A 81 -19.04 0.88 7.53
CA ARG A 81 -20.14 0.59 8.46
C ARG A 81 -20.81 1.82 9.05
N ARG A 82 -20.15 2.98 9.08
CA ARG A 82 -20.75 4.24 9.57
C ARG A 82 -21.53 5.00 8.50
N MET A 83 -21.39 4.61 7.22
CA MET A 83 -22.09 5.23 6.10
C MET A 83 -23.30 4.40 5.62
N LEU A 84 -23.61 3.31 6.33
CA LEU A 84 -24.83 2.49 6.18
C LEU A 84 -25.79 2.81 7.33
#